data_AF-A0A521RW21-F1
#
_entry.id   AF-A0A521RW21-F1
#
_cell.length_a   1.000
_cell.length_b   1.000
_cell.length_c   1.000
_cell.angle_alpha   90.00
_cell.angle_beta   90.00
_cell.angle_gamma   90.00
#
_symmetry.space_group_name_H-M   'P 1'
#
loop_
_entity.id
_entity.type
_entity.pdbx_description
1 polymer ?
#
loop_
_entity_poly.entity_id
_entity_poly.type
_entity_poly.pdbx_seq_one_letter_code
_entity_poly.pdbx_strand_id
1 'polypeptide(L)' 'MTDAAGQGAPETDAARRLLDADGRAFVLQPWQVAYLIALVEGRTPVVPPGCGVGRAWLEARLREARSDLGASS' A
#
# COMPACT_ATOMS: atom_id res chain seq x y z
N MET A 1 -22.25 -11.49 5.90
CA MET A 1 -21.55 -10.43 6.65
C MET A 1 -20.24 -11.01 7.17
N THR A 2 -19.28 -11.29 6.29
CA THR A 2 -17.93 -11.75 6.66
C THR A 2 -17.04 -11.48 5.46
N ASP A 3 -16.21 -10.43 5.53
CA ASP A 3 -15.10 -10.26 4.58
C ASP A 3 -14.07 -9.20 5.03
N ALA A 4 -14.47 -8.22 5.85
CA ALA A 4 -13.59 -7.12 6.27
C ALA A 4 -12.28 -7.56 6.98
N ALA A 5 -12.28 -8.70 7.69
CA ALA A 5 -11.07 -9.22 8.35
C ALA A 5 -10.07 -9.83 7.35
N GLY A 6 -10.56 -10.37 6.23
CA GLY A 6 -9.74 -11.00 5.19
C GLY A 6 -9.12 -10.01 4.21
N GLN A 7 -9.61 -8.78 4.13
CA GLN A 7 -9.11 -7.73 3.24
C GLN A 7 -8.03 -6.85 3.87
N GLY A 8 -8.00 -6.74 5.21
CA GLY A 8 -6.98 -5.96 5.93
C GLY A 8 -5.59 -6.59 5.91
N ALA A 9 -5.49 -7.92 5.95
CA ALA A 9 -4.19 -8.62 5.91
C ALA A 9 -3.49 -8.52 4.53
N PRO A 10 -4.15 -8.77 3.39
CA PRO A 10 -3.55 -8.57 2.06
C PRO A 10 -3.14 -7.12 1.79
N GLU A 11 -3.89 -6.14 2.30
CA GLU A 11 -3.55 -4.72 2.15
C GLU A 11 -2.35 -4.31 3.01
N THR A 12 -2.28 -4.82 4.25
CA THR A 12 -1.12 -4.66 5.14
C THR A 12 0.15 -5.25 4.53
N ASP A 13 0.07 -6.48 4.02
CA ASP A 13 1.23 -7.17 3.45
C ASP A 13 1.70 -6.55 2.13
N ALA A 14 0.77 -6.11 1.29
CA ALA A 14 1.09 -5.34 0.09
C ALA A 14 1.80 -4.02 0.46
N ALA A 15 1.32 -3.31 1.47
CA ALA A 15 1.94 -2.07 1.92
C ALA A 15 3.37 -2.29 2.47
N ARG A 16 3.59 -3.35 3.25
CA ARG A 16 4.93 -3.75 3.72
C ARG A 16 5.88 -4.02 2.56
N ARG A 17 5.45 -4.79 1.56
CA ARG A 17 6.28 -5.09 0.38
C ARG A 17 6.70 -3.83 -0.38
N LEU A 18 5.79 -2.86 -0.53
CA LEU A 18 6.12 -1.60 -1.18
C LEU A 18 7.12 -0.78 -0.37
N LEU A 19 7.02 -0.79 0.97
CA LEU A 19 7.99 -0.12 1.85
C LEU A 19 9.38 -0.78 1.76
N ASP A 20 9.45 -2.12 1.75
CA ASP A 20 10.71 -2.85 1.62
C ASP A 20 11.41 -2.63 0.26
N ALA A 21 10.63 -2.30 -0.78
CA ALA A 21 11.11 -2.02 -2.13
C ALA A 21 11.56 -0.55 -2.33
N ASP A 22 11.23 0.34 -1.39
CA ASP A 22 11.61 1.75 -1.46
C ASP A 22 13.13 1.93 -1.41
N GLY A 23 13.65 2.80 -2.27
CA GLY A 23 15.08 3.01 -2.50
C GLY A 23 15.80 1.88 -3.25
N ARG A 24 15.11 0.78 -3.60
CA ARG A 24 15.69 -0.35 -4.35
C ARG A 24 15.08 -0.52 -5.73
N ALA A 25 13.75 -0.62 -5.81
CA ALA A 25 13.03 -0.79 -7.07
C ALA A 25 12.43 0.52 -7.57
N PHE A 26 12.07 1.41 -6.65
CA PHE A 26 11.53 2.74 -6.90
C PHE A 26 11.83 3.63 -5.69
N VAL A 27 11.57 4.92 -5.83
CA VAL A 27 11.67 5.89 -4.73
C VAL A 27 10.28 6.43 -4.43
N LEU A 28 9.80 6.24 -3.21
CA LEU A 28 8.53 6.75 -2.75
C LEU A 28 8.64 8.22 -2.34
N GLN A 29 7.59 8.98 -2.62
CA GLN A 29 7.43 10.30 -2.05
C GLN A 29 7.08 10.21 -0.56
N PRO A 30 7.47 11.21 0.27
CA PRO A 30 7.19 11.18 1.71
C PRO A 30 5.71 10.93 2.06
N TRP A 31 4.78 11.49 1.30
CA TRP A 31 3.34 11.27 1.53
C TRP A 31 2.91 9.82 1.21
N GLN A 32 3.54 9.17 0.23
CA GLN A 32 3.28 7.77 -0.13
C GLN A 32 3.78 6.83 0.98
N VAL A 33 4.97 7.11 1.54
CA VAL A 33 5.49 6.36 2.70
C VAL A 33 4.53 6.49 3.89
N ALA A 34 4.11 7.71 4.23
CA ALA A 34 3.16 7.94 5.33
C ALA A 34 1.81 7.23 5.10
N TYR A 35 1.33 7.22 3.85
CA TYR A 35 0.12 6.51 3.44
C TYR A 35 0.26 4.99 3.65
N LEU A 36 1.38 4.40 3.21
CA LEU A 36 1.63 2.96 3.36
C LEU A 36 1.82 2.56 4.84
N ILE A 37 2.51 3.38 5.64
CA ILE A 37 2.64 3.14 7.09
C ILE A 37 1.28 3.11 7.77
N ALA A 38 0.37 4.04 7.41
CA ALA A 38 -1.00 4.02 7.95
C ALA A 38 -1.71 2.71 7.63
N LEU A 39 -1.59 2.19 6.39
CA LEU A 39 -2.13 0.88 6.02
C LEU A 39 -1.53 -0.25 6.86
N VAL A 40 -0.20 -0.27 7.04
CA VAL A 40 0.48 -1.31 7.84
C VAL A 40 0.02 -1.32 9.30
N GLU A 41 -0.32 -0.15 9.83
CA GLU A 41 -0.84 0.02 11.19
C GLU A 41 -2.37 -0.20 11.29
N GLY A 42 -3.03 -0.56 10.19
CA GLY A 42 -4.49 -0.74 10.15
C GLY A 42 -5.28 0.56 10.31
N ARG A 43 -4.66 1.71 10.01
CA ARG A 43 -5.29 3.04 10.05
C ARG A 43 -5.77 3.45 8.67
N THR A 44 -6.83 4.27 8.62
CA THR A 44 -7.28 4.88 7.37
C THR A 44 -6.19 5.82 6.84
N PRO A 45 -5.65 5.58 5.63
CA PRO A 45 -4.60 6.40 5.08
C PRO A 45 -5.19 7.68 4.47
N VAL A 46 -4.42 8.78 4.53
CA VAL A 46 -4.85 10.10 4.05
C VAL A 46 -3.83 10.62 3.05
N VAL A 47 -4.32 11.22 1.96
CA VAL A 47 -3.50 12.02 1.06
C VAL A 47 -3.57 13.48 1.53
N PRO A 48 -2.46 14.09 1.97
CA PRO A 48 -2.48 15.47 2.42
C PRO A 48 -2.94 16.45 1.32
N PRO A 49 -3.61 17.55 1.67
CA PRO A 49 -3.94 18.60 0.70
C PRO A 49 -2.70 19.10 -0.04
N GLY A 50 -2.80 19.28 -1.36
CA GLY A 50 -1.67 19.69 -2.21
C GLY A 50 -0.66 18.56 -2.53
N CYS A 51 -0.85 17.35 -2.00
CA CYS A 51 -0.14 16.14 -2.42
C CYS A 51 -1.00 15.29 -3.38
N GLY A 52 -0.50 14.11 -3.77
CA GLY A 52 -1.28 13.14 -4.55
C GLY A 52 -0.84 12.96 -6.00
N VAL A 53 0.15 13.73 -6.47
CA VAL A 53 0.89 13.38 -7.69
C VAL A 53 1.49 11.99 -7.49
N GLY A 54 1.20 11.07 -8.40
CA GLY A 54 1.59 9.65 -8.25
C GLY A 54 0.63 8.80 -7.42
N ARG A 55 -0.58 9.29 -7.07
CA ARG A 55 -1.61 8.47 -6.39
C ARG A 55 -2.06 7.29 -7.23
N ALA A 56 -2.39 7.50 -8.50
CA ALA A 56 -2.78 6.40 -9.39
C ALA A 56 -1.65 5.35 -9.52
N TRP A 57 -0.39 5.78 -9.50
CA TRP A 57 0.76 4.88 -9.50
C TRP A 57 0.84 4.07 -8.20
N LEU A 58 0.66 4.71 -7.03
CA LEU A 58 0.66 4.04 -5.74
C LEU A 58 -0.46 2.98 -5.65
N GLU A 59 -1.67 3.35 -6.09
CA GLU A 59 -2.82 2.44 -6.14
C GLU A 59 -2.59 1.25 -7.09
N ALA A 60 -1.90 1.48 -8.21
CA ALA A 60 -1.52 0.40 -9.13
C ALA A 60 -0.51 -0.57 -8.49
N ARG A 61 0.54 -0.06 -7.83
CA ARG A 61 1.53 -0.90 -7.13
C ARG A 61 0.92 -1.71 -6.00
N LEU A 62 0.02 -1.11 -5.21
CA LEU A 62 -0.73 -1.82 -4.17
C LEU A 62 -1.63 -2.92 -4.76
N ARG A 63 -2.20 -2.72 -5.95
CA ARG A 63 -2.98 -3.76 -6.63
C ARG A 63 -2.11 -4.92 -7.07
N GLU A 64 -0.98 -4.64 -7.72
CA GLU A 64 -0.03 -5.66 -8.17
C GLU A 64 0.52 -6.48 -6.99
N ALA A 65 0.96 -5.81 -5.92
CA ALA A 65 1.48 -6.49 -4.75
C ALA A 65 0.44 -7.42 -4.08
N ARG A 66 -0.85 -7.07 -4.12
CA ARG A 66 -1.93 -7.95 -3.64
C ARG A 66 -2.15 -9.14 -4.56
N SER A 67 -2.10 -8.94 -5.88
CA SER A 67 -2.25 -10.02 -6.86
C SER A 67 -1.14 -11.07 -6.71
N ASP A 68 0.10 -10.64 -6.45
CA ASP A 68 1.24 -11.55 -6.24
C ASP A 68 1.09 -12.41 -4.97
N LEU A 69 0.45 -11.87 -3.92
CA LEU A 69 0.14 -12.62 -2.69
C LEU A 69 -0.89 -13.70 -2.95
N GLY A 70 -1.95 -13.40 -3.72
CA GLY A 70 -3.00 -14.35 -4.07
C GLY A 70 -2.55 -15.43 -5.07
N ALA A 71 -1.55 -15.15 -5.91
CA ALA A 71 -0.98 -16.14 -6.84
C ALA A 71 -0.01 -17.13 -6.18
N SER A 72 0.42 -16.85 -4.95
CA SER A 72 1.39 -17.67 -4.20
C SER A 72 0.74 -18.60 -3.17
N SER A 73 -0.60 -18.64 -3.11
CA SER A 73 -1.41 -19.47 -2.19
C SER A 73 -2.13 -20.58 -2.93
#